data_AF-A0A4Q3TI39-F1
#
_entry.id   AF-A0A4Q3TI39-F1
#
_cell.length_a   1.000
_cell.length_b   1.000
_cell.length_c   1.000
_cell.angle_alpha   90.00
_cell.angle_beta   90.00
_cell.angle_gamma   90.00
#
_symmetry.space_group_name_H-M   'P 1'
#
loop_
_entity.id
_entity.type
_entity.pdbx_description
1 polymer ?
#
loop_
_entity_poly.entity_id
_entity_poly.type
_entity_poly.pdbx_seq_one_letter_code
_entity_poly.pdbx_strand_id
1 'polypeptide(L)' 'MPALSPIESEFASTEEAEAHDAWFRAKVREALDDPSEPIPHDQVMAEIQAIIDAHKPKA' A
#
# COMPACT_ATOMS: atom_id res chain seq x y z
N MET A 1 23.96 -11.24 6.71
CA MET A 1 22.69 -11.99 6.60
C MET A 1 22.60 -12.50 5.17
N PRO A 2 22.31 -13.78 4.92
CA PRO A 2 22.31 -14.28 3.55
C PRO A 2 21.25 -13.50 2.76
N ALA A 3 21.66 -12.96 1.61
CA ALA A 3 20.72 -12.32 0.70
C ALA A 3 19.67 -13.34 0.30
N LEU A 4 18.39 -12.96 0.33
CA LEU A 4 17.30 -13.80 -0.16
C LEU A 4 17.41 -13.82 -1.68
N SER A 5 17.27 -14.99 -2.32
CA SER A 5 17.28 -15.02 -3.77
C SER A 5 16.03 -14.32 -4.32
N PRO A 6 16.09 -13.64 -5.50
CA PRO A 6 14.93 -12.95 -6.06
C PRO A 6 13.71 -13.86 -6.35
N ILE A 7 13.91 -15.18 -6.38
CA ILE A 7 12.82 -16.16 -6.56
C ILE A 7 12.12 -16.43 -5.21
N GLU A 8 12.85 -16.40 -4.10
CA GLU A 8 12.33 -16.67 -2.77
C GLU A 8 11.75 -15.42 -2.10
N SER A 9 12.29 -14.24 -2.43
CA SER A 9 11.84 -12.97 -1.85
C SER A 9 12.09 -11.79 -2.77
N GLU A 10 11.19 -10.80 -2.70
CA GLU A 10 11.36 -9.50 -3.34
C GLU A 10 12.35 -8.60 -2.58
N PHE A 11 12.73 -8.95 -1.34
CA PHE A 11 13.67 -8.18 -0.51
C PHE A 11 15.11 -8.67 -0.67
N ALA A 12 16.07 -7.75 -0.63
CA ALA A 12 17.48 -8.09 -0.78
C ALA A 12 18.06 -8.74 0.50
N SER A 13 17.41 -8.56 1.65
CA SER A 13 17.83 -9.12 2.93
C SER A 13 16.66 -9.48 3.84
N THR A 14 16.93 -10.36 4.82
CA THR A 14 15.99 -10.70 5.88
C THR A 14 15.59 -9.47 6.70
N GLU A 15 16.53 -8.57 7.00
CA GLU A 15 16.26 -7.34 7.76
C GLU A 15 15.26 -6.43 7.05
N GLU A 16 15.41 -6.24 5.74
CA GLU A 16 14.44 -5.47 4.94
C GLU A 16 13.05 -6.13 4.93
N ALA A 17 13.01 -7.47 4.79
CA ALA A 17 11.75 -8.22 4.82
C ALA A 17 11.05 -8.10 6.18
N GLU A 18 11.79 -8.20 7.28
CA GLU A 18 11.27 -8.04 8.65
C GLU A 18 10.79 -6.60 8.91
N ALA A 19 11.54 -5.61 8.46
CA ALA A 19 11.14 -4.20 8.56
C ALA A 19 9.84 -3.93 7.77
N HIS A 20 9.71 -4.50 6.57
CA HIS A 20 8.50 -4.39 5.78
C HIS A 20 7.31 -5.11 6.44
N ASP A 21 7.49 -6.35 6.93
CA ASP A 21 6.42 -7.09 7.61
C ASP A 21 5.92 -6.33 8.85
N ALA A 22 6.83 -5.78 9.66
CA ALA A 22 6.48 -4.97 10.82
C ALA A 22 5.66 -3.72 10.43
N TRP A 23 6.12 -2.98 9.42
CA TRP A 23 5.40 -1.81 8.90
C TRP A 23 4.02 -2.19 8.32
N PHE A 24 3.96 -3.25 7.51
CA PHE A 24 2.74 -3.69 6.85
C PHE A 24 1.69 -4.13 7.88
N ARG A 25 2.07 -4.91 8.90
CA ARG A 25 1.17 -5.30 9.98
C ARG A 25 0.65 -4.09 10.76
N ALA A 26 1.50 -3.12 11.04
CA ALA A 26 1.09 -1.88 11.69
C ALA A 26 0.07 -1.11 10.84
N LYS A 27 0.29 -1.02 9.52
CA LYS A 27 -0.66 -0.38 8.59
C LYS A 27 -1.98 -1.11 8.45
N VAL A 28 -1.97 -2.44 8.44
CA VAL A 28 -3.20 -3.24 8.44
C VAL A 28 -3.98 -3.04 9.75
N ARG A 29 -3.29 -3.01 10.90
CA ARG A 29 -3.93 -2.75 12.20
C ARG A 29 -4.58 -1.36 12.23
N GLU A 30 -3.86 -0.33 11.76
CA GLU A 30 -4.37 1.04 11.63
C GLU A 30 -5.66 1.08 10.79
N ALA A 31 -5.68 0.39 9.64
CA ALA A 31 -6.86 0.33 8.77
C ALA A 31 -8.03 -0.47 9.38
N LEU A 32 -7.75 -1.54 10.13
CA LEU A 32 -8.79 -2.32 10.81
C LEU A 32 -9.39 -1.61 12.03
N ASP A 33 -8.62 -0.72 12.65
CA ASP A 33 -9.06 0.05 13.83
C ASP A 33 -9.74 1.37 13.43
N ASP A 34 -9.75 1.73 12.14
CA ASP A 34 -10.47 2.89 11.61
C ASP A 34 -11.99 2.69 11.78
N PRO A 35 -12.68 3.55 12.55
CA PRO A 35 -14.13 3.43 12.77
C PRO A 35 -14.97 3.92 11.59
N SER A 36 -14.35 4.43 10.52
CA SER A 36 -15.04 4.96 9.36
C SER A 36 -15.83 3.89 8.61
N GLU A 37 -16.97 4.27 8.05
CA GLU A 37 -17.79 3.35 7.27
C GLU A 37 -17.11 3.06 5.91
N PRO A 38 -17.11 1.79 5.44
CA PRO A 38 -16.58 1.46 4.13
C PRO A 38 -17.31 2.22 3.02
N ILE A 39 -16.55 2.69 2.02
CA ILE A 39 -17.12 3.35 0.84
C ILE A 39 -17.35 2.35 -0.30
N PRO A 40 -18.41 2.51 -1.12
CA PRO A 40 -18.65 1.68 -2.29
C PRO A 40 -17.51 1.77 -3.31
N HIS A 41 -17.30 0.70 -4.07
CA HIS A 41 -16.27 0.66 -5.12
C HIS A 41 -16.37 1.84 -6.11
N ASP A 42 -17.58 2.13 -6.60
CA ASP A 42 -17.80 3.21 -7.57
C ASP A 42 -17.41 4.58 -7.01
N GLN A 43 -17.60 4.78 -5.71
CA GLN A 43 -17.19 6.01 -5.04
C GLN A 43 -15.66 6.14 -5.01
N VAL A 44 -14.93 5.09 -4.61
CA VAL A 44 -13.46 5.08 -4.64
C VAL A 44 -12.94 5.40 -6.05
N MET A 45 -13.53 4.78 -7.07
CA MET A 45 -13.10 4.99 -8.46
C MET A 45 -13.35 6.42 -8.93
N ALA A 46 -14.48 7.03 -8.54
CA ALA A 46 -14.76 8.43 -8.86
C ALA A 46 -13.77 9.38 -8.17
N GLU A 47 -13.45 9.14 -6.89
CA GLU A 47 -12.48 9.94 -6.14
C GLU A 47 -11.07 9.83 -6.76
N ILE A 48 -10.63 8.63 -7.14
CA ILE A 48 -9.34 8.42 -7.82
C ILE A 48 -9.31 9.14 -9.18
N GLN A 49 -10.39 9.04 -9.96
CA GLN A 49 -10.46 9.69 -11.27
C GLN A 49 -10.36 11.21 -11.16
N ALA A 50 -10.99 11.81 -10.15
CA ALA A 50 -10.90 13.25 -9.89
C ALA A 50 -9.46 13.68 -9.54
N ILE A 51 -8.72 12.89 -8.74
CA ILE A 51 -7.31 13.16 -8.43
C ILE A 51 -6.47 13.11 -9.71
N ILE A 52 -6.67 12.09 -10.56
CA ILE A 52 -5.95 11.96 -11.84
C ILE A 52 -6.22 13.17 -12.72
N ASP A 53 -7.48 13.57 -12.88
CA ASP A 53 -7.86 14.70 -13.74
C ASP A 53 -7.31 16.03 -13.24
N ALA A 54 -7.20 16.21 -11.92
CA ALA A 54 -6.57 17.38 -11.32
C ALA A 54 -5.07 17.50 -11.65
N HIS A 55 -4.39 16.37 -11.85
CA HIS A 55 -2.95 16.32 -12.16
C HIS A 55 -2.64 16.18 -13.66
N LYS A 56 -3.65 16.02 -14.51
CA LYS A 56 -3.44 16.01 -15.96
C LYS A 56 -2.88 17.36 -16.40
N PRO A 57 -1.83 17.39 -17.23
CA PRO A 57 -1.33 18.63 -17.81
C PRO A 57 -2.47 19.27 -18.60
N LYS A 58 -2.70 20.57 -18.37
CA LYS A 58 -3.67 21.33 -19.17
C LYS A 58 -3.13 21.40 -20.60
N ALA A 59 -3.97 20.99 -21.55
CA ALA A 59 -3.72 21.15 -22.98
C ALA A 59 -3.68 22.63 -23.37
#